data_AF-A4G4D4-F1
#
_entry.id   AF-A4G4D4-F1
#
_cell.length_a   1.000
_cell.length_b   1.000
_cell.length_c   1.000
_cell.angle_alpha   90.00
_cell.angle_beta   90.00
_cell.angle_gamma   90.00
#
_symmetry.space_group_name_H-M   'P 1'
#
loop_
_entity.id
_entity.type
_entity.pdbx_description
1 polymer ?
#
loop_
_entity_poly.entity_id
_entity_poly.type
_entity_poly.pdbx_seq_one_letter_code
_entity_poly.pdbx_strand_id
1 'polypeptide(L)'
;MKKIAIVLTVAATIAGCATMTAETDYGKAAIAMMKSDFKSKGPATLERVLKQDEAQALCSEYPSDVPKDKAAALEASQLKTIKYPADGKYLGNWKEGEKVAQNGRGMQSSDKVGSVNGGNCYACHQISKEEISFGNIGPSLYQYGKLRGQSEDMMKYTWAKIYNAQAFTACSNMPRFGHNGILEEKQIKDVMALLLDPASPVNK
;
A
#
# COMPACT_ATOMS: atom_id res chain seq x y z
N MET A 1 33.63 -74.90 37.00
CA MET A 1 33.24 -74.98 35.58
C MET A 1 31.90 -74.26 35.40
N LYS A 2 31.87 -73.30 34.48
CA LYS A 2 30.71 -72.58 33.88
C LYS A 2 29.68 -71.93 34.82
N LYS A 3 29.87 -70.62 35.05
CA LYS A 3 28.91 -69.66 35.59
C LYS A 3 27.75 -69.47 34.59
N ILE A 4 26.51 -69.59 35.05
CA ILE A 4 25.29 -69.34 34.30
C ILE A 4 24.81 -67.90 34.58
N ALA A 5 24.27 -67.30 33.52
CA ALA A 5 23.84 -65.93 33.35
C ALA A 5 22.87 -65.38 34.40
N ILE A 6 22.87 -64.05 34.58
CA ILE A 6 21.72 -63.16 34.36
C ILE A 6 22.31 -61.82 33.92
N VAL A 7 22.12 -61.49 32.64
CA VAL A 7 22.36 -60.15 32.08
C VAL A 7 21.04 -59.40 32.26
N LEU A 8 21.04 -58.40 33.13
CA LEU A 8 19.94 -57.44 33.27
C LEU A 8 20.19 -56.30 32.29
N THR A 9 19.70 -56.47 31.06
CA THR A 9 19.62 -55.43 30.05
C THR A 9 18.46 -54.50 30.40
N VAL A 10 18.75 -53.33 30.98
CA VAL A 10 17.77 -52.24 31.09
C VAL A 10 17.75 -51.52 29.75
N ALA A 11 16.86 -51.97 28.86
CA ALA A 11 16.48 -51.21 27.67
C ALA A 11 15.47 -50.13 28.09
N ALA A 12 15.95 -48.95 28.45
CA ALA A 12 15.09 -47.77 28.60
C ALA A 12 14.67 -47.30 27.21
N THR A 13 13.43 -47.60 26.84
CA THR A 13 12.77 -47.10 25.63
C THR A 13 12.60 -45.58 25.66
N ILE A 14 13.03 -44.98 24.56
CA ILE A 14 12.91 -43.58 24.14
C ILE A 14 11.43 -43.17 24.05
N ALA A 15 11.01 -42.09 24.71
CA ALA A 15 9.92 -41.20 24.28
C ALA A 15 9.76 -40.05 25.27
N GLY A 16 10.29 -38.85 24.97
CA GLY A 16 9.98 -37.68 25.79
C GLY A 16 10.98 -36.54 25.68
N CYS A 17 10.92 -35.82 24.56
CA CYS A 17 11.16 -34.37 24.43
C CYS A 17 11.33 -34.00 22.94
N ALA A 18 10.46 -34.54 22.08
CA ALA A 18 10.12 -33.85 20.84
C ALA A 18 8.78 -33.14 21.09
N THR A 19 8.73 -32.27 22.10
CA THR A 19 7.72 -31.22 22.13
C THR A 19 8.07 -30.33 20.95
N MET A 20 7.47 -30.62 19.80
CA MET A 20 7.30 -29.61 18.75
C MET A 20 6.61 -28.46 19.44
N THR A 21 7.36 -27.44 19.84
CA THR A 21 6.79 -26.16 20.23
C THR A 21 5.95 -25.77 19.03
N ALA A 22 4.62 -25.77 19.16
CA ALA A 22 3.76 -25.21 18.14
C ALA A 22 4.34 -23.84 17.79
N GLU A 23 4.78 -23.66 16.54
CA GLU A 23 5.34 -22.38 16.12
C GLU A 23 4.31 -21.31 16.46
N THR A 24 4.74 -20.30 17.22
CA THR A 24 3.85 -19.21 17.60
C THR A 24 3.37 -18.53 16.33
N ASP A 25 2.06 -18.56 16.10
CA ASP A 25 1.43 -17.76 15.04
C ASP A 25 1.53 -16.28 15.42
N TYR A 26 2.62 -15.65 15.01
CA TYR A 26 2.89 -14.24 15.28
C TYR A 26 1.86 -13.32 14.65
N GLY A 27 1.22 -13.72 13.54
CA GLY A 27 0.13 -12.96 12.92
C GLY A 27 -1.09 -12.90 13.83
N LYS A 28 -1.52 -14.06 14.36
CA LYS A 28 -2.63 -14.13 15.32
C LYS A 28 -2.31 -13.40 16.63
N ALA A 29 -1.08 -13.53 17.13
CA ALA A 29 -0.64 -12.81 18.33
C ALA A 29 -0.65 -11.28 18.11
N ALA A 30 -0.18 -10.80 16.96
CA ALA A 30 -0.20 -9.38 16.61
C ALA A 30 -1.64 -8.85 16.51
N ILE A 31 -2.56 -9.57 15.87
CA ILE A 31 -3.97 -9.17 15.78
C ILE A 31 -4.63 -9.14 17.17
N ALA A 32 -4.31 -10.08 18.05
CA ALA A 32 -4.82 -10.09 19.42
C ALA A 32 -4.33 -8.86 20.21
N MET A 33 -3.03 -8.54 20.12
CA MET A 33 -2.43 -7.34 20.72
C MET A 33 -3.07 -6.05 20.15
N MET A 34 -3.28 -5.98 18.83
CA MET A 34 -3.90 -4.80 18.23
C MET A 34 -5.32 -4.58 18.76
N LYS A 35 -6.08 -5.65 18.99
CA LYS A 35 -7.43 -5.58 19.55
C LYS A 35 -7.46 -5.11 21.01
N SER A 36 -6.46 -5.48 21.81
CA SER A 36 -6.37 -5.03 23.21
C SER A 36 -5.95 -3.56 23.30
N ASP A 37 -4.96 -3.17 22.50
CA ASP A 37 -4.18 -1.95 22.74
C ASP A 37 -4.74 -0.72 22.01
N PHE A 38 -5.34 -0.91 20.83
CA PHE A 38 -5.87 0.20 20.02
C PHE A 38 -7.37 0.43 20.24
N LYS A 39 -7.80 1.69 20.06
CA LYS A 39 -9.20 2.12 20.11
C LYS A 39 -9.52 3.01 18.91
N SER A 40 -10.73 2.85 18.37
CA SER A 40 -11.26 3.69 17.29
C SER A 40 -11.43 5.14 17.76
N LYS A 41 -11.06 6.11 16.92
CA LYS A 41 -11.27 7.55 17.18
C LYS A 41 -11.41 8.31 15.86
N GLY A 42 -12.46 9.11 15.76
CA GLY A 42 -12.76 9.89 14.55
C GLY A 42 -12.87 8.96 13.33
N PRO A 43 -12.27 9.31 12.18
CA PRO A 43 -12.28 8.46 10.98
C PRO A 43 -11.30 7.27 11.06
N ALA A 44 -10.43 7.20 12.07
CA ALA A 44 -9.50 6.09 12.26
C ALA A 44 -10.15 4.99 13.12
N THR A 45 -10.68 3.96 12.47
CA THR A 45 -11.36 2.84 13.13
C THR A 45 -10.48 1.60 13.20
N LEU A 46 -10.47 0.93 14.36
CA LEU A 46 -9.78 -0.34 14.56
C LEU A 46 -10.33 -1.40 13.62
N GLU A 47 -11.64 -1.40 13.38
CA GLU A 47 -12.32 -2.31 12.46
C GLU A 47 -11.74 -2.23 11.04
N ARG A 48 -11.49 -1.01 10.55
CA ARG A 48 -10.88 -0.81 9.23
C ARG A 48 -9.43 -1.29 9.18
N VAL A 49 -8.66 -1.08 10.25
CA VAL A 49 -7.26 -1.50 10.32
C VAL A 49 -7.13 -3.03 10.40
N LEU A 50 -8.00 -3.69 11.16
CA LEU A 50 -7.98 -5.14 11.32
C LEU A 50 -8.51 -5.90 10.10
N LYS A 51 -9.38 -5.26 9.29
CA LYS A 51 -9.93 -5.85 8.07
C LYS A 51 -8.95 -5.63 6.90
N GLN A 52 -7.87 -6.41 6.89
CA GLN A 52 -6.97 -6.45 5.75
C GLN A 52 -7.66 -7.09 4.54
N ASP A 53 -7.51 -6.51 3.36
CA ASP A 53 -7.81 -7.20 2.12
C ASP A 53 -6.69 -8.18 1.72
N GLU A 54 -6.91 -8.96 0.66
CA GLU A 54 -5.96 -9.97 0.20
C GLU A 54 -4.58 -9.37 -0.14
N ALA A 55 -4.57 -8.15 -0.70
CA ALA A 55 -3.33 -7.44 -1.01
C ALA A 55 -2.57 -7.07 0.27
N GLN A 56 -3.25 -6.48 1.26
CA GLN A 56 -2.65 -6.11 2.54
C GLN A 56 -2.13 -7.31 3.32
N ALA A 57 -2.91 -8.40 3.35
CA ALA A 57 -2.51 -9.64 4.01
C ALA A 57 -1.25 -10.21 3.35
N LEU A 58 -1.24 -10.33 2.02
CA LEU A 58 -0.10 -10.84 1.27
C LEU A 58 1.15 -9.99 1.48
N CYS A 59 1.04 -8.66 1.42
CA CYS A 59 2.17 -7.77 1.62
C CYS A 59 2.67 -7.73 3.08
N SER A 60 1.82 -8.13 4.05
CA SER A 60 2.24 -8.30 5.44
C SER A 60 2.96 -9.64 5.65
N GLU A 61 2.53 -10.69 4.95
CA GLU A 61 3.18 -12.01 4.95
C GLU A 61 4.57 -11.96 4.30
N TYR A 62 4.73 -11.13 3.26
CA TYR A 62 5.96 -10.96 2.49
C TYR A 62 6.46 -9.50 2.54
N PRO A 63 7.02 -9.04 3.68
CA PRO A 63 7.40 -7.64 3.87
C PRO A 63 8.58 -7.17 3.00
N SER A 64 9.41 -8.09 2.50
CA SER A 64 10.61 -7.78 1.72
C SER A 64 10.58 -8.38 0.32
N ASP A 65 10.25 -9.68 0.19
CA ASP A 65 10.34 -10.42 -1.07
C ASP A 65 9.05 -11.21 -1.32
N VAL A 66 8.20 -10.69 -2.20
CA VAL A 66 7.00 -11.38 -2.67
C VAL A 66 7.39 -12.37 -3.78
N PRO A 67 7.01 -13.66 -3.70
CA PRO A 67 7.23 -14.62 -4.78
C PRO A 67 6.67 -14.11 -6.12
N LYS A 68 7.41 -14.33 -7.22
CA LYS A 68 7.10 -13.72 -8.54
C LYS A 68 5.70 -14.06 -9.04
N ASP A 69 5.27 -15.30 -8.85
CA ASP A 69 3.93 -15.78 -9.19
C ASP A 69 2.85 -15.08 -8.36
N LYS A 70 3.06 -14.93 -7.05
CA LYS A 70 2.16 -14.17 -6.16
C LYS A 70 2.14 -12.68 -6.51
N ALA A 71 3.29 -12.09 -6.85
CA ALA A 71 3.39 -10.70 -7.27
C ALA A 71 2.61 -10.44 -8.57
N ALA A 72 2.80 -11.29 -9.59
CA ALA A 72 2.08 -11.17 -10.86
C ALA A 72 0.56 -11.38 -10.68
N ALA A 73 0.16 -12.34 -9.85
CA ALA A 73 -1.24 -12.56 -9.51
C ALA A 73 -1.84 -11.35 -8.77
N LEU A 74 -1.08 -10.78 -7.83
CA LEU A 74 -1.50 -9.57 -7.12
C LEU A 74 -1.70 -8.41 -8.09
N GLU A 75 -0.70 -8.08 -8.92
CA GLU A 75 -0.78 -7.00 -9.90
C GLU A 75 -1.99 -7.17 -10.85
N ALA A 76 -2.18 -8.38 -11.38
CA ALA A 76 -3.33 -8.69 -12.24
C ALA A 76 -4.67 -8.55 -11.51
N SER A 77 -4.75 -8.90 -10.23
CA SER A 77 -5.96 -8.71 -9.41
C SER A 77 -6.23 -7.23 -9.15
N GLN A 78 -5.18 -6.46 -8.81
CA GLN A 78 -5.27 -5.04 -8.48
C GLN A 78 -5.59 -4.18 -9.71
N LEU A 79 -5.12 -4.58 -10.90
CA LEU A 79 -5.47 -3.92 -12.16
C LEU A 79 -6.98 -3.98 -12.44
N LYS A 80 -7.64 -5.09 -12.07
CA LYS A 80 -9.10 -5.27 -12.25
C LYS A 80 -9.93 -4.40 -11.29
N THR A 81 -9.33 -3.87 -10.23
CA THR A 81 -10.06 -3.01 -9.27
C THR A 81 -10.09 -1.54 -9.68
N ILE A 82 -9.40 -1.18 -10.77
CA ILE A 82 -9.29 0.19 -11.24
C ILE A 82 -10.60 0.61 -11.90
N LYS A 83 -11.15 1.72 -11.42
CA LYS A 83 -12.31 2.38 -12.04
C LYS A 83 -11.81 3.60 -12.80
N TYR A 84 -12.00 3.57 -14.11
CA TYR A 84 -11.69 4.70 -14.99
C TYR A 84 -12.83 5.73 -14.96
N PRO A 85 -12.53 7.01 -15.25
CA PRO A 85 -13.54 8.06 -15.22
C PRO A 85 -14.62 7.78 -16.28
N ALA A 86 -15.89 7.78 -15.86
CA ALA A 86 -17.01 7.39 -16.71
C ALA A 86 -17.24 8.33 -17.90
N ASP A 87 -16.83 9.59 -17.75
CA ASP A 87 -16.92 10.62 -18.80
C ASP A 87 -15.74 10.59 -19.78
N GLY A 88 -14.78 9.67 -19.59
CA GLY A 88 -13.56 9.57 -20.42
C GLY A 88 -12.61 10.76 -20.26
N LYS A 89 -12.87 11.69 -19.34
CA LYS A 89 -12.06 12.89 -19.12
C LYS A 89 -11.14 12.66 -17.93
N TYR A 90 -9.83 12.70 -18.18
CA TYR A 90 -8.81 12.37 -17.19
C TYR A 90 -8.20 13.59 -16.51
N LEU A 91 -8.16 14.74 -17.19
CA LEU A 91 -7.54 15.95 -16.65
C LEU A 91 -8.59 16.87 -16.01
N GLY A 92 -8.34 17.25 -14.76
CA GLY A 92 -9.06 18.27 -14.01
C GLY A 92 -8.31 19.61 -14.04
N ASN A 93 -8.23 20.27 -12.89
CA ASN A 93 -7.56 21.56 -12.73
C ASN A 93 -6.23 21.39 -11.98
N TRP A 94 -5.11 21.68 -12.65
CA TRP A 94 -3.77 21.52 -12.06
C TRP A 94 -3.55 22.34 -10.78
N LYS A 95 -4.22 23.50 -10.64
CA LYS A 95 -4.14 24.34 -9.43
C LYS A 95 -4.77 23.65 -8.22
N GLU A 96 -5.87 22.94 -8.43
CA GLU A 96 -6.47 22.11 -7.38
C GLU A 96 -5.64 20.85 -7.15
N GLY A 97 -5.00 20.32 -8.19
CA GLY A 97 -4.07 19.20 -8.10
C GLY A 97 -2.90 19.49 -7.17
N GLU A 98 -2.33 20.69 -7.26
CA GLU A 98 -1.27 21.16 -6.35
C GLU A 98 -1.74 21.13 -4.89
N LYS A 99 -2.97 21.60 -4.61
CA LYS A 99 -3.54 21.55 -3.24
C LYS A 99 -3.72 20.11 -2.76
N VAL A 100 -4.16 19.20 -3.62
CA VAL A 100 -4.28 17.77 -3.28
C VAL A 100 -2.90 17.18 -2.99
N ALA A 101 -1.90 17.50 -3.81
CA ALA A 101 -0.52 17.02 -3.65
C ALA A 101 0.15 17.52 -2.35
N GLN A 102 -0.14 18.77 -1.96
CA GLN A 102 0.38 19.40 -0.74
C GLN A 102 -0.36 18.98 0.53
N ASN A 103 -1.65 18.66 0.43
CA ASN A 103 -2.45 18.32 1.61
C ASN A 103 -2.05 16.95 2.18
N GLY A 104 -1.50 16.96 3.40
CA GLY A 104 -1.13 15.76 4.15
C GLY A 104 -2.18 15.27 5.16
N ARG A 105 -3.34 15.92 5.24
CA ARG A 105 -4.41 15.59 6.19
C ARG A 105 -5.41 14.60 5.62
N GLY A 106 -6.22 14.01 6.51
CA GLY A 106 -7.33 13.14 6.14
C GLY A 106 -7.23 11.78 6.82
N MET A 107 -8.39 11.25 7.21
CA MET A 107 -8.55 9.91 7.80
C MET A 107 -7.73 9.62 9.07
N GLN A 108 -7.13 10.64 9.73
CA GLN A 108 -6.39 10.47 10.98
C GLN A 108 -7.32 10.55 12.19
N SER A 109 -6.89 10.02 13.34
CA SER A 109 -7.67 10.05 14.59
C SER A 109 -7.93 11.45 15.15
N SER A 110 -7.15 12.44 14.71
CA SER A 110 -7.29 13.86 15.05
C SER A 110 -8.08 14.66 14.01
N ASP A 111 -8.42 14.06 12.86
CA ASP A 111 -9.22 14.72 11.85
C ASP A 111 -10.71 14.68 12.19
N LYS A 112 -11.41 15.74 11.79
CA LYS A 112 -12.88 15.75 11.81
C LYS A 112 -13.40 14.78 10.74
N VAL A 113 -14.40 13.98 11.10
CA VAL A 113 -15.08 13.10 10.15
C VAL A 113 -15.69 13.94 9.02
N GLY A 114 -15.43 13.53 7.77
CA GLY A 114 -15.88 14.25 6.57
C GLY A 114 -14.95 15.39 6.13
N SER A 115 -13.80 15.61 6.79
CA SER A 115 -12.77 16.50 6.27
C SER A 115 -12.24 16.01 4.92
N VAL A 116 -11.83 16.96 4.07
CA VAL A 116 -11.20 16.68 2.78
C VAL A 116 -9.85 16.00 3.00
N ASN A 117 -9.68 14.83 2.40
CA ASN A 117 -8.42 14.10 2.39
C ASN A 117 -7.47 14.68 1.33
N GLY A 118 -6.18 14.64 1.60
CA GLY A 118 -5.15 14.97 0.64
C GLY A 118 -4.38 13.76 0.14
N GLY A 119 -3.59 13.96 -0.92
CA GLY A 119 -2.74 12.94 -1.52
C GLY A 119 -1.35 12.86 -0.86
N ASN A 120 -0.93 13.92 -0.15
CA ASN A 120 0.38 14.03 0.48
C ASN A 120 1.55 13.68 -0.44
N CYS A 121 1.43 13.97 -1.73
CA CYS A 121 2.33 13.48 -2.76
C CYS A 121 3.77 13.99 -2.55
N TYR A 122 3.93 15.23 -2.08
CA TYR A 122 5.24 15.80 -1.77
C TYR A 122 5.98 15.09 -0.63
N ALA A 123 5.29 14.36 0.26
CA ALA A 123 5.96 13.56 1.29
C ALA A 123 6.82 12.42 0.69
N CYS A 124 6.58 12.04 -0.56
CA CYS A 124 7.28 10.93 -1.22
C CYS A 124 8.00 11.33 -2.51
N HIS A 125 7.57 12.40 -3.17
CA HIS A 125 8.01 12.76 -4.51
C HIS A 125 8.40 14.23 -4.62
N GLN A 126 9.49 14.49 -5.34
CA GLN A 126 9.66 15.80 -5.97
C GLN A 126 8.66 15.94 -7.12
N ILE A 127 7.89 17.02 -7.19
CA ILE A 127 6.87 17.23 -8.23
C ILE A 127 7.12 18.52 -9.02
N SER A 128 7.13 19.68 -8.37
CA SER A 128 7.55 20.93 -9.01
C SER A 128 9.02 21.24 -8.75
N LYS A 129 9.58 22.20 -9.50
CA LYS A 129 10.93 22.71 -9.25
C LYS A 129 10.94 23.73 -8.10
N GLU A 130 9.84 24.46 -7.98
CA GLU A 130 9.66 25.57 -7.05
C GLU A 130 9.47 25.09 -5.60
N GLU A 131 8.85 23.93 -5.40
CA GLU A 131 8.71 23.33 -4.09
C GLU A 131 10.02 22.69 -3.64
N ILE A 132 10.55 23.15 -2.51
CA ILE A 132 11.82 22.68 -1.93
C ILE A 132 11.60 21.60 -0.86
N SER A 133 10.38 21.49 -0.33
CA SER A 133 10.01 20.50 0.67
C SER A 133 9.39 19.28 -0.01
N PHE A 134 10.24 18.29 -0.31
CA PHE A 134 9.79 17.02 -0.89
C PHE A 134 10.55 15.82 -0.35
N GLY A 135 9.92 14.65 -0.39
CA GLY A 135 10.51 13.37 -0.05
C GLY A 135 11.13 12.65 -1.26
N ASN A 136 11.77 11.53 -0.96
CA ASN A 136 12.52 10.70 -1.93
C ASN A 136 12.23 9.20 -1.78
N ILE A 137 11.11 8.84 -1.14
CA ILE A 137 10.65 7.44 -1.06
C ILE A 137 10.25 6.95 -2.45
N GLY A 138 9.55 7.80 -3.20
CA GLY A 138 9.22 7.57 -4.60
C GLY A 138 10.17 8.29 -5.55
N PRO A 139 10.12 7.98 -6.86
CA PRO A 139 10.90 8.69 -7.86
C PRO A 139 10.47 10.15 -7.98
N SER A 140 11.37 11.00 -8.49
CA SER A 140 10.97 12.35 -8.93
C SER A 140 9.91 12.26 -10.03
N LEU A 141 8.89 13.11 -9.90
CA LEU A 141 7.82 13.34 -10.86
C LEU A 141 7.97 14.71 -11.54
N TYR A 142 9.09 15.40 -11.32
CA TYR A 142 9.39 16.64 -12.01
C TYR A 142 9.40 16.42 -13.53
N GLN A 143 8.72 17.31 -14.26
CA GLN A 143 8.55 17.23 -15.72
C GLN A 143 7.86 15.93 -16.20
N TYR A 144 7.04 15.28 -15.37
CA TYR A 144 6.40 14.01 -15.71
C TYR A 144 5.69 14.04 -17.07
N GLY A 145 4.81 15.02 -17.30
CA GLY A 145 4.09 15.17 -18.57
C GLY A 145 4.99 15.57 -19.74
N LYS A 146 6.00 16.42 -19.49
CA LYS A 146 6.99 16.80 -20.52
C LYS A 146 7.84 15.61 -20.98
N LEU A 147 8.16 14.69 -20.06
CA LEU A 147 8.99 13.50 -20.34
C LEU A 147 8.20 12.32 -20.93
N ARG A 148 6.92 12.18 -20.54
CA ARG A 148 6.11 11.00 -20.91
C ARG A 148 5.01 11.27 -21.94
N GLY A 149 4.64 12.54 -22.14
CA GLY A 149 3.53 12.93 -23.02
C GLY A 149 2.15 12.57 -22.48
N GLN A 150 1.14 12.72 -23.33
CA GLN A 150 -0.29 12.54 -23.00
C GLN A 150 -1.00 11.56 -23.95
N SER A 151 -0.31 10.50 -24.40
CA SER A 151 -1.00 9.45 -25.16
C SER A 151 -2.11 8.81 -24.31
N GLU A 152 -3.12 8.22 -24.96
CA GLU A 152 -4.22 7.55 -24.26
C GLU A 152 -3.70 6.49 -23.27
N ASP A 153 -2.69 5.72 -23.68
CA ASP A 153 -2.05 4.73 -22.82
C ASP A 153 -1.36 5.35 -21.61
N MET A 154 -0.69 6.49 -21.78
CA MET A 154 -0.07 7.21 -20.66
C MET A 154 -1.12 7.78 -19.72
N MET A 155 -2.23 8.32 -20.24
CA MET A 155 -3.33 8.84 -19.43
C MET A 155 -3.97 7.72 -18.58
N LYS A 156 -4.23 6.57 -19.20
CA LYS A 156 -4.76 5.38 -18.51
C LYS A 156 -3.76 4.86 -17.48
N TYR A 157 -2.48 4.76 -17.83
CA TYR A 157 -1.44 4.30 -16.92
C TYR A 157 -1.29 5.22 -15.70
N THR A 158 -1.17 6.54 -15.90
CA THR A 158 -1.00 7.49 -14.79
C THR A 158 -2.22 7.50 -13.88
N TRP A 159 -3.44 7.46 -14.46
CA TRP A 159 -4.68 7.29 -13.69
C TRP A 159 -4.63 6.04 -12.84
N ALA A 160 -4.36 4.90 -13.48
CA ALA A 160 -4.30 3.60 -12.86
C ALA A 160 -3.26 3.56 -11.73
N LYS A 161 -2.09 4.19 -11.92
CA LYS A 161 -1.02 4.26 -10.91
C LYS A 161 -1.44 5.07 -9.69
N ILE A 162 -2.15 6.19 -9.86
CA ILE A 162 -2.69 6.97 -8.74
C ILE A 162 -3.84 6.23 -8.06
N TYR A 163 -4.74 5.63 -8.85
CA TYR A 163 -5.93 4.95 -8.35
C TYR A 163 -5.56 3.72 -7.50
N ASN A 164 -4.66 2.87 -8.03
CA ASN A 164 -4.15 1.68 -7.36
C ASN A 164 -2.71 1.37 -7.81
N ALA A 165 -1.73 1.88 -7.07
CA ALA A 165 -0.31 1.74 -7.41
C ALA A 165 0.18 0.28 -7.45
N GLN A 166 -0.49 -0.62 -6.72
CA GLN A 166 -0.15 -2.04 -6.64
C GLN A 166 -0.56 -2.84 -7.88
N ALA A 167 -1.28 -2.24 -8.82
CA ALA A 167 -1.58 -2.84 -10.12
C ALA A 167 -0.34 -2.96 -11.05
N PHE A 168 0.74 -2.24 -10.75
CA PHE A 168 1.97 -2.24 -11.56
C PHE A 168 3.23 -2.53 -10.75
N THR A 169 3.09 -2.65 -9.45
CA THR A 169 4.20 -2.89 -8.52
C THR A 169 3.60 -3.54 -7.28
N ALA A 170 3.63 -4.87 -7.25
CA ALA A 170 3.19 -5.64 -6.09
C ALA A 170 3.77 -5.06 -4.80
N CYS A 171 2.91 -4.85 -3.80
CA CYS A 171 3.28 -4.28 -2.50
C CYS A 171 3.98 -2.91 -2.55
N SER A 172 3.69 -2.09 -3.57
CA SER A 172 4.10 -0.69 -3.59
C SER A 172 3.73 0.05 -2.30
N ASN A 173 4.68 0.86 -1.80
CA ASN A 173 4.47 1.77 -0.67
C ASN A 173 3.55 2.94 -1.00
N MET A 174 3.29 3.21 -2.29
CA MET A 174 2.35 4.27 -2.68
C MET A 174 0.91 3.83 -2.33
N PRO A 175 0.13 4.64 -1.60
CA PRO A 175 -1.25 4.29 -1.25
C PRO A 175 -2.12 4.02 -2.48
N ARG A 176 -3.06 3.09 -2.33
CA ARG A 176 -4.09 2.80 -3.35
C ARG A 176 -5.23 3.83 -3.26
N PHE A 177 -4.95 5.09 -3.63
CA PHE A 177 -5.77 6.25 -3.28
C PHE A 177 -7.23 6.13 -3.72
N GLY A 178 -7.48 5.80 -4.99
CA GLY A 178 -8.83 5.67 -5.52
C GLY A 178 -9.52 4.39 -5.05
N HIS A 179 -8.78 3.28 -5.00
CA HIS A 179 -9.31 1.99 -4.54
C HIS A 179 -9.81 2.05 -3.09
N ASN A 180 -9.05 2.70 -2.20
CA ASN A 180 -9.39 2.83 -0.79
C ASN A 180 -10.32 4.03 -0.49
N GLY A 181 -10.76 4.77 -1.51
CA GLY A 181 -11.60 5.96 -1.34
C GLY A 181 -10.91 7.09 -0.55
N ILE A 182 -9.57 7.16 -0.60
CA ILE A 182 -8.81 8.25 0.03
C ILE A 182 -9.03 9.53 -0.78
N LEU A 183 -8.91 9.43 -2.10
CA LEU A 183 -9.16 10.52 -3.02
C LEU A 183 -10.41 10.25 -3.85
N GLU A 184 -11.26 11.26 -3.99
CA GLU A 184 -12.39 11.23 -4.91
C GLU A 184 -11.93 11.33 -6.37
N GLU A 185 -12.80 10.92 -7.30
CA GLU A 185 -12.50 10.97 -8.74
C GLU A 185 -12.02 12.35 -9.20
N LYS A 186 -12.67 13.42 -8.72
CA LYS A 186 -12.27 14.79 -9.05
C LYS A 186 -10.85 15.11 -8.57
N GLN A 187 -10.48 14.71 -7.36
CA GLN A 187 -9.14 14.95 -6.82
C GLN A 187 -8.08 14.21 -7.63
N ILE A 188 -8.38 12.98 -8.08
CA ILE A 188 -7.49 12.21 -8.96
C ILE A 188 -7.35 12.93 -10.31
N LYS A 189 -8.44 13.42 -10.91
CA LYS A 189 -8.39 14.23 -12.15
C LYS A 189 -7.54 15.49 -11.98
N ASP A 190 -7.65 16.15 -10.84
CA ASP A 190 -6.89 17.36 -10.53
C ASP A 190 -5.38 17.05 -10.40
N VAL A 191 -5.00 15.95 -9.72
CA VAL A 191 -3.59 15.49 -9.64
C VAL A 191 -3.07 15.04 -11.00
N MET A 192 -3.89 14.37 -11.82
CA MET A 192 -3.56 14.04 -13.21
C MET A 192 -3.20 15.31 -14.00
N ALA A 193 -4.00 16.38 -13.86
CA ALA A 193 -3.70 17.67 -14.49
C ALA A 193 -2.41 18.30 -13.95
N LEU A 194 -2.15 18.24 -12.64
CA LEU A 194 -0.88 18.70 -12.08
C LEU A 194 0.33 18.04 -12.77
N LEU A 195 0.28 16.72 -12.96
CA LEU A 195 1.40 15.97 -13.53
C LEU A 195 1.51 16.11 -15.06
N LEU A 196 0.39 16.22 -15.77
CA LEU A 196 0.35 16.05 -17.22
C LEU A 196 0.05 17.33 -17.99
N ASP A 197 -0.73 18.28 -17.45
CA ASP A 197 -1.12 19.49 -18.16
C ASP A 197 0.12 20.31 -18.58
N PRO A 198 0.28 20.70 -19.86
CA PRO A 198 1.42 21.50 -20.30
C PRO A 198 1.46 22.89 -19.65
N ALA A 199 0.33 23.39 -19.15
CA ALA A 199 0.23 24.64 -18.42
C ALA A 199 0.68 24.52 -16.95
N SER A 200 0.73 23.31 -16.39
CA SER A 200 1.21 23.07 -15.03
C SER A 200 2.68 23.52 -14.88
N PRO A 201 3.06 24.17 -13.75
CA PRO A 201 4.44 24.55 -13.48
C PRO A 201 5.39 23.33 -13.44
N VAL A 202 4.87 22.15 -13.08
CA VAL A 202 5.59 20.87 -13.08
C VAL A 202 6.25 20.57 -14.42
N ASN A 203 5.66 21.02 -15.52
CA ASN A 203 6.06 20.69 -16.89
C ASN A 203 6.80 21.83 -17.61
N LYS A 204 7.25 22.85 -16.90
CA LYS A 204 8.02 23.96 -17.49
C LYS A 204 9.51 23.62 -17.65
#